data_AF-A0A402A003-F1
#
_entry.id   AF-A0A402A003-F1
#
_cell.length_a   1.000
_cell.length_b   1.000
_cell.length_c   1.000
_cell.angle_alpha   90.00
_cell.angle_beta   90.00
_cell.angle_gamma   90.00
#
_symmetry.space_group_name_H-M   'P 1'
#
loop_
_entity.id
_entity.type
_entity.pdbx_description
1 polymer ?
#
loop_
_entity_poly.entity_id
_entity_poly.type
_entity_poly.pdbx_seq_one_letter_code
_entity_poly.pdbx_strand_id
1 'polypeptide(L)'
;MMILSALSGASFGLTLGTAVKPEQIGVMNATILLPLIFLGSAFFSWGGLASIRWFQIVTLFNPLTYAAEGMRGIMIPTGLPGSVPVLDFQWVILGLLVTIALFLVLGVRGFVSRAVR
;
A
#
# COMPACT_ATOMS: atom_id res chain seq x y z
N MET A 1 5.97 -12.38 0.21
CA MET A 1 5.62 -11.02 -0.28
C MET A 1 4.38 -11.00 -1.13
N MET A 2 4.29 -11.75 -2.24
CA MET A 2 3.08 -11.78 -3.09
C MET A 2 1.76 -11.97 -2.33
N ILE A 3 1.69 -12.96 -1.43
CA ILE A 3 0.47 -13.23 -0.66
C ILE A 3 0.12 -12.04 0.25
N LEU A 4 1.09 -11.47 0.96
CA LEU A 4 0.86 -10.31 1.85
C LEU A 4 0.42 -9.08 1.04
N SER A 5 1.07 -8.81 -0.09
CA SER A 5 0.68 -7.70 -0.97
C SER A 5 -0.72 -7.92 -1.56
N ALA A 6 -1.07 -9.15 -1.94
CA ALA A 6 -2.40 -9.49 -2.44
C ALA A 6 -3.48 -9.33 -1.36
N LEU A 7 -3.24 -9.82 -0.14
CA LEU A 7 -4.15 -9.64 1.00
C LEU A 7 -4.31 -8.17 1.38
N SER A 8 -3.23 -7.39 1.34
CA SER A 8 -3.24 -5.95 1.55
C SER A 8 -4.11 -5.25 0.49
N GLY A 9 -3.92 -5.59 -0.79
CA GLY A 9 -4.75 -5.05 -1.88
C GLY A 9 -6.23 -5.46 -1.77
N ALA A 10 -6.50 -6.71 -1.42
CA ALA A 10 -7.85 -7.22 -1.26
C ALA A 10 -8.59 -6.57 -0.09
N SER A 11 -7.95 -6.42 1.07
CA SER A 11 -8.53 -5.75 2.25
C SER A 11 -8.77 -4.26 2.00
N PHE A 12 -7.83 -3.59 1.33
CA PHE A 12 -8.01 -2.20 0.89
C PHE A 12 -9.19 -2.06 -0.08
N GLY A 13 -9.27 -2.93 -1.10
CA GLY A 13 -10.38 -2.96 -2.05
C GLY A 13 -11.74 -3.22 -1.40
N LEU A 14 -11.80 -4.14 -0.43
CA LEU A 14 -13.01 -4.40 0.37
C LEU A 14 -13.45 -3.14 1.13
N THR A 15 -12.51 -2.41 1.73
CA THR A 15 -12.82 -1.16 2.45
C THR A 15 -13.39 -0.11 1.50
N LEU A 16 -12.78 0.08 0.32
CA LEU A 16 -13.29 1.03 -0.66
C LEU A 16 -14.67 0.65 -1.19
N GLY A 17 -14.89 -0.63 -1.52
CA GLY A 17 -16.17 -1.13 -2.00
C GLY A 17 -17.31 -1.00 -0.96
N THR A 18 -16.98 -1.03 0.33
CA THR A 18 -17.95 -0.88 1.42
C THR A 18 -18.11 0.57 1.90
N ALA A 19 -17.12 1.44 1.66
CA ALA A 19 -17.18 2.85 2.04
C ALA A 19 -17.90 3.72 1.00
N VAL A 20 -17.74 3.42 -0.28
CA VAL A 20 -18.22 4.29 -1.37
C VAL A 20 -19.59 3.84 -1.87
N LYS A 21 -20.41 4.81 -2.30
CA LYS A 21 -21.71 4.54 -2.93
C LYS A 21 -21.51 4.13 -4.39
N PRO A 22 -22.33 3.22 -4.95
CA PRO A 22 -22.17 2.74 -6.33
C PRO A 22 -22.05 3.85 -7.38
N GLU A 23 -22.77 4.96 -7.19
CA GLU A 23 -22.82 6.08 -8.12
C GLU A 23 -21.49 6.87 -8.18
N GLN A 24 -20.64 6.72 -7.16
CA GLN A 24 -19.37 7.44 -7.02
C GLN A 24 -18.14 6.57 -7.27
N ILE A 25 -18.30 5.31 -7.71
CA ILE A 25 -17.18 4.38 -7.94
C ILE A 25 -16.18 4.95 -8.94
N GLY A 26 -16.66 5.55 -10.05
CA GLY A 26 -15.79 6.15 -11.07
C GLY A 26 -14.94 7.30 -10.51
N VAL A 27 -15.56 8.19 -9.72
CA VAL A 27 -14.88 9.33 -9.08
C VAL A 27 -13.88 8.82 -8.03
N MET A 28 -14.29 7.88 -7.18
CA MET A 28 -13.42 7.23 -6.20
C MET A 28 -12.18 6.64 -6.87
N ASN A 29 -12.36 5.90 -7.97
CA ASN A 29 -11.26 5.26 -8.68
C ASN A 29 -10.24 6.29 -9.18
N ALA A 30 -10.71 7.36 -9.83
CA ALA A 30 -9.85 8.43 -10.34
C ALA A 30 -9.13 9.19 -9.21
N THR A 31 -9.83 9.49 -8.11
CA THR A 31 -9.28 10.29 -7.01
C THR A 31 -8.35 9.49 -6.10
N ILE A 32 -8.55 8.19 -5.93
CA ILE A 32 -7.76 7.38 -5.00
C ILE A 32 -6.61 6.67 -5.71
N LEU A 33 -6.84 6.06 -6.88
CA LEU A 33 -5.79 5.28 -7.54
C LEU A 33 -4.61 6.15 -7.94
N LEU A 34 -4.86 7.36 -8.45
CA LEU A 34 -3.79 8.22 -8.93
C LEU A 34 -2.83 8.59 -7.78
N PRO A 35 -3.28 9.18 -6.64
CA PRO A 35 -2.41 9.40 -5.49
C PRO A 35 -1.80 8.10 -4.96
N LEU A 36 -2.55 7.00 -4.92
CA LEU A 36 -2.04 5.73 -4.40
C LEU A 36 -0.87 5.21 -5.23
N ILE A 37 -0.92 5.32 -6.56
CA ILE A 37 0.16 4.86 -7.44
C ILE A 37 1.34 5.82 -7.41
N PHE A 38 1.10 7.14 -7.48
CA PHE A 38 2.18 8.14 -7.51
C PHE A 38 2.89 8.31 -6.17
N LEU A 39 2.17 8.18 -5.06
CA LEU A 39 2.75 8.19 -3.71
C LEU A 39 3.22 6.80 -3.26
N GLY A 40 2.88 5.75 -4.00
CA GLY A 40 3.44 4.43 -3.78
C GLY A 40 4.81 4.40 -4.43
N SER A 41 5.82 3.86 -3.75
CA SER A 41 7.20 3.69 -4.26
C SER A 41 7.31 2.69 -5.43
N ALA A 42 6.33 2.68 -6.33
CA ALA A 42 6.32 1.94 -7.57
C ALA A 42 7.34 2.51 -8.57
N PHE A 43 7.42 3.85 -8.67
CA PHE A 43 8.28 4.55 -9.65
C PHE A 43 9.65 4.99 -9.10
N PHE A 44 9.80 5.02 -7.78
CA PHE A 44 11.04 5.40 -7.08
C PHE A 44 11.29 4.41 -5.94
N SER A 45 12.52 4.26 -5.47
CA SER A 45 12.76 3.48 -4.25
C SER A 45 12.56 4.34 -3.00
N TRP A 46 12.07 3.74 -1.92
CA TRP A 46 11.88 4.48 -0.68
C TRP A 46 13.20 5.00 -0.13
N GLY A 47 14.28 4.22 -0.24
CA GLY A 47 15.62 4.65 0.17
C GLY A 47 16.20 5.79 -0.68
N GLY A 48 15.81 5.89 -1.95
CA GLY A 48 16.24 6.96 -2.86
C GLY A 48 15.67 8.34 -2.50
N LEU A 49 14.63 8.39 -1.65
CA LEU A 49 14.03 9.62 -1.17
C LEU A 49 14.72 10.21 0.08
N ALA A 50 15.89 9.71 0.47
CA ALA A 50 16.61 10.17 1.66
C ALA A 50 16.88 11.69 1.67
N SER A 51 17.03 12.31 0.50
CA SER A 51 17.21 13.76 0.35
C SER A 51 15.91 14.58 0.55
N ILE A 52 14.74 13.97 0.40
CA ILE A 52 13.42 14.61 0.51
C ILE A 52 12.60 13.93 1.61
N ARG A 53 13.04 14.12 2.85
CA ARG A 53 12.58 13.34 4.02
C ARG A 53 11.08 13.46 4.31
N TRP A 54 10.47 14.62 4.08
CA TRP A 54 9.03 14.80 4.28
C TRP A 54 8.21 13.91 3.33
N PHE A 55 8.61 13.84 2.06
CA PHE A 55 7.94 13.01 1.06
C PHE A 55 8.17 11.53 1.35
N GLN A 56 9.39 11.18 1.77
CA GLN A 56 9.72 9.83 2.23
C GLN A 56 8.83 9.36 3.39
N ILE A 57 8.44 10.25 4.31
CA ILE A 57 7.50 9.91 5.39
C ILE A 57 6.07 9.76 4.86
N VAL A 58 5.61 10.64 3.96
CA VAL A 58 4.26 10.56 3.36
C VAL A 58 4.04 9.21 2.68
N THR A 59 5.05 8.72 1.95
CA THR A 59 4.95 7.43 1.25
C THR A 59 4.79 6.23 2.20
N LEU A 60 5.18 6.32 3.48
CA LEU A 60 4.99 5.24 4.47
C LEU A 60 3.52 5.03 4.88
N PHE A 61 2.66 6.02 4.68
CA PHE A 61 1.21 5.85 4.90
C PHE A 61 0.53 5.10 3.76
N ASN A 62 1.22 4.92 2.63
CA ASN A 62 0.68 4.28 1.46
C ASN A 62 0.99 2.77 1.50
N PRO A 63 -0.03 1.89 1.52
CA PRO A 63 0.18 0.46 1.56
C PRO A 63 0.90 -0.09 0.32
N LEU A 64 0.77 0.59 -0.82
CA LEU A 64 1.46 0.23 -2.06
C LEU A 64 2.97 0.39 -1.94
N THR A 65 3.46 1.27 -1.06
CA THR A 65 4.91 1.45 -0.81
C THR A 65 5.53 0.16 -0.28
N TYR A 66 4.90 -0.48 0.71
CA TYR A 66 5.43 -1.73 1.27
C TYR A 66 5.37 -2.87 0.26
N ALA A 67 4.30 -2.94 -0.54
CA ALA A 67 4.18 -3.94 -1.60
C ALA A 67 5.27 -3.75 -2.68
N ALA A 68 5.50 -2.52 -3.12
CA ALA A 68 6.50 -2.18 -4.14
C ALA A 68 7.92 -2.42 -3.62
N GLU A 69 8.27 -1.95 -2.42
CA GLU A 69 9.59 -2.17 -1.82
C GLU A 69 9.84 -3.65 -1.49
N GLY A 70 8.83 -4.38 -1.01
CA GLY A 70 8.94 -5.81 -0.75
C GLY A 70 9.21 -6.63 -2.00
N MET A 71 8.58 -6.28 -3.12
CA MET A 71 8.86 -6.89 -4.43
C MET A 71 10.24 -6.48 -4.94
N ARG A 72 10.59 -5.19 -4.80
CA ARG A 72 11.88 -4.64 -5.22
C ARG A 72 13.05 -5.32 -4.52
N GLY A 73 12.98 -5.47 -3.19
CA GLY A 73 14.02 -6.13 -2.40
C GLY A 73 14.21 -7.61 -2.73
N ILE A 74 13.22 -8.26 -3.35
CA ILE A 74 13.33 -9.66 -3.81
C ILE A 74 13.85 -9.73 -5.25
N MET A 75 13.41 -8.82 -6.11
CA MET A 75 13.69 -8.86 -7.56
C MET A 75 15.03 -8.22 -7.93
N ILE A 76 15.49 -7.25 -7.13
CA ILE A 76 16.74 -6.53 -7.38
C ILE A 76 17.80 -7.03 -6.40
N PRO A 77 19.05 -7.30 -6.84
CA PRO A 77 20.15 -7.62 -5.94
C PRO A 77 20.38 -6.47 -4.95
N THR A 78 20.02 -6.66 -3.69
CA THR A 78 20.24 -5.69 -2.61
C THR A 78 21.57 -5.96 -1.93
N GLY A 79 22.36 -4.91 -1.65
CA GLY A 79 23.58 -5.03 -0.84
C GLY A 79 24.89 -5.10 -1.63
N LEU A 80 24.85 -5.01 -2.96
CA LEU A 80 26.04 -4.77 -3.79
C LEU A 80 26.33 -3.26 -3.96
N PRO A 81 27.58 -2.87 -4.22
CA PRO A 81 27.92 -1.50 -4.58
C PRO A 81 27.10 -1.04 -5.79
N GLY A 82 26.37 0.08 -5.66
CA GLY A 82 25.48 0.59 -6.72
C GLY A 82 24.07 0.00 -6.75
N SER A 83 23.71 -0.88 -5.79
CA SER A 83 22.33 -1.37 -5.66
C SER A 83 21.37 -0.27 -5.22
N VAL A 84 20.11 -0.39 -5.65
CA VAL A 84 19.05 0.56 -5.30
C VAL A 84 18.74 0.43 -3.80
N PRO A 85 18.78 1.53 -3.02
CA PRO A 85 18.48 1.46 -1.59
C PRO A 85 16.99 1.17 -1.40
N VAL A 86 16.68 0.09 -0.69
CA VAL A 86 15.31 -0.38 -0.42
C VAL A 86 14.97 -0.22 1.06
N LEU A 87 13.68 -0.16 1.37
CA LEU A 87 13.17 -0.27 2.74
C LEU A 87 13.49 -1.65 3.34
N ASP A 88 13.89 -1.70 4.61
CA ASP A 88 14.20 -2.99 5.27
C ASP A 88 12.97 -3.92 5.28
N PHE A 89 13.23 -5.21 5.07
CA PHE A 89 12.19 -6.24 5.00
C PHE A 89 11.31 -6.32 6.25
N GLN A 90 11.85 -6.01 7.43
CA GLN A 90 11.08 -6.01 8.67
C GLN A 90 10.00 -4.92 8.66
N TRP A 91 10.33 -3.71 8.21
CA TRP A 91 9.39 -2.61 8.05
C TRP A 91 8.37 -2.87 6.95
N VAL A 92 8.79 -3.52 5.86
CA VAL A 92 7.89 -3.98 4.80
C VAL A 92 6.83 -4.95 5.33
N ILE A 93 7.27 -6.00 6.04
CA ILE A 93 6.36 -7.00 6.61
C ILE A 93 5.41 -6.35 7.61
N LEU A 94 5.95 -5.53 8.52
CA LEU A 94 5.16 -4.82 9.52
C LEU A 94 4.11 -3.92 8.86
N GLY A 95 4.49 -3.13 7.87
CA GLY A 95 3.60 -2.23 7.14
C GLY A 95 2.47 -2.96 6.42
N LEU A 96 2.78 -4.09 5.76
CA LEU A 96 1.77 -4.94 5.13
C LEU A 96 0.82 -5.56 6.15
N LEU A 97 1.33 -6.10 7.27
CA LEU A 97 0.49 -6.69 8.31
C LEU A 97 -0.43 -5.66 8.98
N VAL A 98 0.09 -4.48 9.29
CA VAL A 98 -0.69 -3.36 9.84
C VAL A 98 -1.78 -2.92 8.86
N THR A 99 -1.43 -2.81 7.57
CA THR A 99 -2.39 -2.46 6.52
C THR A 99 -3.50 -3.50 6.43
N ILE A 100 -3.15 -4.78 6.35
CA ILE A 100 -4.11 -5.89 6.27
C ILE A 100 -5.04 -5.83 7.48
N ALA A 101 -4.50 -5.74 8.70
CA ALA A 101 -5.30 -5.72 9.91
C ALA A 101 -6.26 -4.52 9.94
N LEU A 102 -5.76 -3.32 9.61
CA LEU A 102 -6.56 -2.10 9.61
C LEU A 102 -7.70 -2.16 8.59
N PHE A 103 -7.38 -2.40 7.31
CA PHE A 103 -8.38 -2.39 6.25
C PHE A 103 -9.29 -3.62 6.28
N LEU A 104 -8.83 -4.77 6.75
CA LEU A 104 -9.71 -5.92 6.93
C LEU A 104 -10.78 -5.63 8.00
N VAL A 105 -10.39 -5.05 9.14
CA VAL A 105 -11.34 -4.65 10.19
C VAL A 105 -12.32 -3.60 9.68
N LEU A 106 -11.84 -2.57 8.98
CA LEU A 106 -12.71 -1.53 8.41
C LEU A 106 -13.65 -2.08 7.35
N GLY A 107 -13.14 -2.87 6.41
CA GLY A 107 -13.92 -3.47 5.33
C GLY A 107 -14.97 -4.45 5.83
N VAL A 108 -14.63 -5.33 6.79
CA VAL A 108 -15.60 -6.26 7.39
C VAL A 108 -16.69 -5.51 8.16
N ARG A 109 -16.33 -4.49 8.95
CA ARG A 109 -17.33 -3.66 9.65
C ARG A 109 -18.26 -2.94 8.69
N GLY A 110 -17.71 -2.34 7.63
CA GLY A 110 -18.50 -1.70 6.58
C GLY A 110 -19.43 -2.68 5.88
N PHE A 111 -18.93 -3.88 5.56
CA PHE A 111 -19.73 -4.95 4.97
C PHE A 111 -20.91 -5.35 5.86
N VAL A 112 -20.65 -5.67 7.13
CA VAL A 112 -21.69 -6.08 8.09
C VAL A 112 -22.74 -4.97 8.27
N SER A 113 -22.32 -3.71 8.38
CA SER A 113 -23.26 -2.58 8.52
C SER A 113 -24.20 -2.41 7.32
N ARG A 114 -23.78 -2.83 6.12
CA ARG A 114 -24.59 -2.79 4.91
C ARG A 114 -25.42 -4.06 4.71
N ALA A 115 -24.92 -5.22 5.15
CA ALA A 115 -25.60 -6.50 4.97
C ALA A 115 -26.76 -6.73 5.96
N VAL A 116 -26.70 -6.10 7.14
CA VAL A 116 -27.75 -6.20 8.17
C VAL A 116 -28.83 -5.12 8.01
N ARG A 117 -28.65 -4.20 7.05
CA ARG A 117 -29.69 -3.26 6.60
C ARG A 117 -30.46 -3.83 5.43
#